data_AF-A0A1G6QUP7-F1
#
_entry.id   AF-A0A1G6QUP7-F1
#
_cell.length_a   1.000
_cell.length_b   1.000
_cell.length_c   1.000
_cell.angle_alpha   90.00
_cell.angle_beta   90.00
_cell.angle_gamma   90.00
#
_symmetry.space_group_name_H-M   'P 1'
#
loop_
_entity.id
_entity.type
_entity.pdbx_description
1 polymer ?
#
loop_
_entity_poly.entity_id
_entity_poly.type
_entity_poly.pdbx_seq_one_letter_code
_entity_poly.pdbx_strand_id
1 'polypeptide(L)'
;MQSIIEVENLSYSYDGRIKALKNISFQIPRGSKTIVLGPNGAGKTTLMLHLNVLIFPKEGKLIYGLFILFTYEGREIWTMGPLTASLEGIYYALTISLRSNSIMITVIALLSTSEIKNLLQALNYFKLPKKLILLAFFFYRYIFVLKKELTKLLRAQKLGDFRINQLSKLTQAMVI
;
A
#
# COMPACT_ATOMS: atom_id res chain seq x y z
N MET A 1 4.23 -27.77 -13.84
CA MET A 1 3.39 -26.93 -12.95
C MET A 1 4.01 -25.53 -12.93
N GLN A 2 3.32 -24.50 -13.43
CA GLN A 2 3.83 -23.12 -13.43
C GLN A 2 3.47 -22.44 -12.09
N SER A 3 4.48 -22.08 -11.30
CA SER A 3 4.36 -21.25 -10.08
C SER A 3 4.27 -19.77 -10.46
N ILE A 4 3.39 -19.01 -9.81
CA ILE A 4 3.21 -17.56 -10.07
C ILE A 4 4.11 -16.70 -9.17
N ILE A 5 4.42 -17.22 -7.98
CA ILE A 5 5.30 -16.59 -7.01
C ILE A 5 6.26 -17.65 -6.51
N GLU A 6 7.54 -17.34 -6.56
CA GLU A 6 8.61 -18.15 -5.99
C GLU A 6 9.45 -17.29 -5.05
N VAL A 7 9.53 -17.75 -3.81
CA VAL A 7 10.29 -17.09 -2.75
C VAL A 7 11.42 -18.03 -2.36
N GLU A 8 12.66 -17.54 -2.46
CA GLU A 8 13.85 -18.29 -2.08
C GLU A 8 14.67 -17.54 -1.02
N ASN A 9 14.87 -18.18 0.11
CA ASN A 9 15.73 -17.74 1.22
C ASN A 9 15.43 -16.32 1.71
N LEU A 10 14.15 -15.94 1.73
CA LEU A 10 13.72 -14.60 2.12
C LEU A 10 13.99 -14.34 3.60
N SER A 11 14.84 -13.35 3.87
CA SER A 11 15.14 -12.87 5.22
C SER A 11 14.95 -11.36 5.31
N TYR A 12 14.29 -10.91 6.38
CA TYR A 12 14.03 -9.49 6.57
C TYR A 12 14.05 -9.10 8.05
N SER A 13 14.67 -7.95 8.32
CA SER A 13 14.71 -7.34 9.66
C SER A 13 14.40 -5.84 9.59
N TYR A 14 13.48 -5.38 10.43
CA TYR A 14 13.21 -3.96 10.63
C TYR A 14 14.36 -3.34 11.42
N ASP A 15 14.97 -2.30 10.85
CA ASP A 15 16.09 -1.51 11.42
C ASP A 15 17.26 -2.34 11.98
N GLY A 16 17.45 -3.56 11.44
CA GLY A 16 18.51 -4.49 11.87
C GLY A 16 18.31 -5.11 13.25
N ARG A 17 17.22 -4.81 13.97
CA ARG A 17 16.99 -5.26 15.35
C ARG A 17 15.92 -6.34 15.45
N ILE A 18 14.83 -6.20 14.70
CA ILE A 18 13.69 -7.12 14.78
C ILE A 18 13.66 -7.98 13.53
N LYS A 19 14.07 -9.25 13.66
CA LYS A 19 14.03 -10.23 12.56
C LYS A 19 12.59 -10.70 12.35
N ALA A 20 11.95 -10.19 11.31
CA ALA A 20 10.55 -10.46 11.00
C ALA A 20 10.37 -11.69 10.10
N LEU A 21 11.33 -11.96 9.21
CA LEU A 21 11.35 -13.15 8.35
C LEU A 21 12.73 -13.79 8.42
N LYS A 22 12.79 -15.12 8.53
CA LYS A 22 14.05 -15.87 8.62
C LYS A 22 14.01 -17.04 7.64
N ASN A 23 14.77 -16.90 6.55
CA ASN A 23 15.03 -17.94 5.57
C ASN A 23 13.77 -18.67 5.07
N ILE A 24 12.78 -17.91 4.62
CA ILE A 24 11.51 -18.45 4.14
C ILE A 24 11.63 -18.78 2.65
N SER A 25 11.33 -20.03 2.30
CA SER A 25 11.29 -20.51 0.91
C SER A 25 9.98 -21.23 0.63
N PHE A 26 9.23 -20.78 -0.38
CA PHE A 26 8.00 -21.44 -0.82
C PHE A 26 7.63 -21.04 -2.25
N GLN A 27 6.80 -21.85 -2.88
CA GLN A 27 6.25 -21.60 -4.22
C GLN A 27 4.72 -21.59 -4.14
N ILE A 28 4.08 -20.61 -4.81
CA ILE A 28 2.64 -20.55 -4.96
C ILE A 28 2.27 -20.96 -6.39
N PRO A 29 1.52 -22.07 -6.59
CA PRO A 29 1.05 -22.48 -7.91
C PRO A 29 0.05 -21.49 -8.50
N ARG A 30 0.06 -21.33 -9.83
CA ARG A 30 -0.95 -20.53 -10.54
C ARG A 30 -2.37 -21.08 -10.29
N GLY A 31 -3.32 -20.20 -10.00
CA GLY A 31 -4.72 -20.57 -9.75
C GLY A 31 -5.00 -21.17 -8.36
N SER A 32 -4.00 -21.29 -7.49
CA SER A 32 -4.20 -21.76 -6.12
C SER A 32 -4.66 -20.64 -5.17
N LYS A 33 -5.53 -20.97 -4.21
CA LYS A 33 -5.83 -20.10 -3.06
C LYS A 33 -4.95 -20.53 -1.90
N THR A 34 -3.97 -19.70 -1.54
CA THR A 34 -3.06 -19.97 -0.42
C THR A 34 -3.43 -19.10 0.77
N ILE A 35 -3.55 -19.69 1.96
CA ILE A 35 -3.83 -18.99 3.22
C ILE A 35 -2.57 -18.98 4.06
N VAL A 36 -2.19 -17.81 4.59
CA VAL A 36 -1.04 -17.66 5.51
C VAL A 36 -1.55 -17.57 6.95
N LEU A 37 -1.23 -18.57 7.79
CA LEU A 37 -1.68 -18.66 9.19
C LEU A 37 -0.53 -18.48 10.20
N GLY A 38 -0.88 -18.15 11.44
CA GLY A 38 0.02 -18.20 12.61
C GLY A 38 -0.30 -17.14 13.68
N PRO A 39 0.52 -17.02 14.73
CA PRO A 39 0.30 -16.07 15.83
C PRO A 39 0.54 -14.60 15.44
N ASN A 40 0.04 -13.67 16.26
CA ASN A 40 0.33 -12.25 16.12
C ASN A 40 1.84 -11.99 16.27
N GLY A 41 2.40 -11.12 15.42
CA GLY A 41 3.84 -10.83 15.43
C GLY A 41 4.73 -11.83 14.67
N ALA A 42 4.18 -12.91 14.10
CA ALA A 42 4.96 -13.91 13.35
C ALA A 42 5.45 -13.46 11.95
N GLY A 43 5.39 -12.16 11.63
CA GLY A 43 5.86 -11.65 10.34
C GLY A 43 4.90 -11.81 9.16
N LYS A 44 3.63 -12.21 9.35
CA LYS A 44 2.63 -12.36 8.27
C LYS A 44 2.42 -11.10 7.44
N THR A 45 2.21 -9.96 8.10
CA THR A 45 2.06 -8.68 7.41
C THR A 45 3.34 -8.31 6.67
N THR A 46 4.50 -8.57 7.28
CA THR A 46 5.80 -8.36 6.63
C THR A 46 5.97 -9.24 5.39
N LEU A 47 5.57 -10.51 5.44
CA LEU A 47 5.56 -11.41 4.30
C LEU A 47 4.61 -10.91 3.20
N MET A 48 3.39 -10.51 3.56
CA MET A 48 2.43 -9.92 2.62
C MET A 48 2.97 -8.65 1.95
N LEU A 49 3.65 -7.78 2.68
CA LEU A 49 4.28 -6.58 2.11
C LEU A 49 5.41 -6.96 1.12
N HIS A 50 6.20 -7.98 1.45
CA HIS A 50 7.22 -8.53 0.55
C HIS A 50 6.65 -9.24 -0.66
N LEU A 51 5.41 -9.74 -0.59
CA LEU A 51 4.63 -10.37 -1.68
C LEU A 51 3.81 -9.35 -2.51
N ASN A 52 3.69 -8.10 -2.07
CA ASN A 52 3.05 -7.02 -2.82
C ASN A 52 4.07 -6.04 -3.43
N VAL A 53 5.37 -6.36 -3.41
CA VAL A 53 6.48 -5.50 -3.85
C VAL A 53 6.55 -4.16 -3.08
N LEU A 54 5.87 -4.04 -1.94
CA LEU A 54 5.84 -2.79 -1.16
C LEU A 54 7.12 -2.60 -0.34
N ILE A 55 7.82 -3.70 -0.04
CA ILE A 55 9.11 -3.70 0.65
C ILE A 55 10.04 -4.66 -0.09
N PHE A 56 11.20 -4.16 -0.48
CA PHE A 56 12.23 -4.99 -1.12
C PHE A 56 12.98 -5.84 -0.08
N PRO A 57 13.25 -7.12 -0.39
CA PRO A 57 14.05 -7.97 0.48
C PRO A 57 15.47 -7.40 0.61
N LYS A 58 16.01 -7.40 1.84
CA LYS A 58 17.42 -7.07 2.07
C LYS A 58 18.33 -8.26 1.74
N GLU A 59 17.84 -9.47 1.95
CA GLU A 59 18.51 -10.74 1.64
C GLU A 59 17.48 -11.75 1.11
N GLY A 60 17.89 -12.56 0.14
CA GLY A 60 17.04 -13.54 -0.53
C GLY A 60 16.56 -13.07 -1.91
N LYS A 61 15.97 -14.00 -2.66
CA LYS A 61 15.48 -13.78 -4.02
C LYS A 61 13.97 -13.92 -4.03
N LEU A 62 13.29 -12.89 -4.50
CA LEU A 62 11.84 -12.91 -4.66
C LEU A 62 11.55 -12.81 -6.15
N ILE A 63 11.18 -13.94 -6.74
CA ILE A 63 10.87 -14.04 -8.16
C ILE A 63 9.37 -13.84 -8.29
N TYR A 64 9.00 -12.62 -8.66
CA TYR A 64 7.67 -12.32 -9.10
C TYR A 64 7.51 -12.79 -10.53
N GLY A 65 6.49 -13.60 -10.80
CA GLY A 65 5.86 -13.62 -12.11
C GLY A 65 5.15 -12.28 -12.35
N LEU A 66 5.89 -11.15 -12.46
CA LEU A 66 5.37 -9.83 -12.85
C LEU A 66 5.02 -9.80 -14.35
N PHE A 67 4.50 -10.90 -14.84
CA PHE A 67 4.49 -11.21 -16.25
C PHE A 67 3.14 -11.80 -16.62
N ILE A 68 2.08 -11.04 -16.40
CA ILE A 68 0.80 -11.30 -17.09
C ILE A 68 1.05 -11.29 -18.62
N LEU A 69 1.99 -10.44 -19.08
CA LEU A 69 2.53 -10.37 -20.43
C LEU A 69 3.22 -11.68 -20.92
N PHE A 70 3.79 -12.48 -20.01
CA PHE A 70 4.63 -13.64 -20.36
C PHE A 70 4.16 -14.97 -19.74
N THR A 71 2.99 -14.99 -19.08
CA THR A 71 2.43 -16.20 -18.46
C THR A 71 1.03 -16.51 -18.99
N TYR A 72 0.43 -15.64 -19.81
CA TYR A 72 -0.81 -15.98 -20.50
C TYR A 72 -0.53 -17.00 -21.59
N GLU A 73 -1.15 -18.19 -21.51
CA GLU A 73 -1.11 -19.18 -22.59
C GLU A 73 -1.74 -18.54 -23.84
N GLY A 74 -1.01 -18.57 -24.94
CA GLY A 74 -1.33 -17.79 -26.12
C GLY A 74 -0.29 -17.96 -27.22
N ARG A 75 -0.45 -17.24 -28.33
CA ARG A 75 0.54 -17.28 -29.41
C ARG A 75 1.81 -16.55 -28.97
N GLU A 76 2.86 -17.33 -28.74
CA GLU A 76 4.20 -16.84 -28.46
C GLU A 76 4.73 -16.10 -29.69
N ILE A 77 4.97 -14.79 -29.54
CA ILE A 77 5.55 -13.96 -30.61
C ILE A 77 7.04 -13.73 -30.42
N TRP A 78 7.52 -13.81 -29.18
CA TRP A 78 8.91 -13.57 -28.88
C TRP A 78 9.33 -14.32 -27.62
N THR A 79 10.43 -15.05 -27.74
CA THR A 79 11.06 -15.77 -26.64
C THR A 79 12.45 -15.18 -26.43
N MET A 80 12.68 -14.56 -25.28
CA MET A 80 14.01 -14.09 -24.88
C MET A 80 14.41 -14.82 -23.60
N GLY A 81 15.08 -15.96 -23.76
CA GLY A 81 15.47 -16.82 -22.64
C GLY A 81 14.25 -17.43 -21.92
N PRO A 82 14.18 -17.41 -20.57
CA PRO A 82 13.10 -18.03 -19.80
C PRO A 82 11.76 -17.26 -19.86
N LEU A 83 11.66 -16.22 -20.69
CA LEU A 83 10.51 -15.32 -20.78
C LEU A 83 9.88 -15.42 -22.18
N THR A 84 8.62 -15.87 -22.24
CA THR A 84 7.85 -16.01 -23.48
C THR A 84 6.74 -14.96 -23.54
N ALA A 85 6.88 -13.94 -24.39
CA ALA A 85 5.84 -12.92 -24.55
C ALA A 85 4.71 -13.46 -25.44
N SER A 86 3.47 -13.45 -24.93
CA SER A 86 2.29 -13.85 -25.71
C SER A 86 1.48 -12.63 -26.17
N LEU A 87 0.88 -12.74 -27.36
CA LEU A 87 0.00 -11.69 -27.90
C LEU A 87 -1.19 -11.40 -26.99
N GLU A 88 -1.76 -12.45 -26.43
CA GLU A 88 -2.84 -12.41 -25.47
C GLU A 88 -2.38 -11.69 -24.19
N GLY A 89 -1.19 -12.00 -23.70
CA GLY A 89 -0.57 -11.30 -22.57
C GLY A 89 -0.41 -9.79 -22.81
N ILE A 90 0.01 -9.39 -24.02
CA ILE A 90 0.10 -7.97 -24.42
C ILE A 90 -1.28 -7.31 -24.46
N TYR A 91 -2.29 -7.98 -25.03
CA TYR A 91 -3.65 -7.47 -25.07
C TYR A 91 -4.23 -7.27 -23.65
N TYR A 92 -4.05 -8.23 -22.75
CA TYR A 92 -4.47 -8.09 -21.36
C TYR A 92 -3.72 -6.98 -20.63
N ALA A 93 -2.41 -6.89 -20.83
CA ALA A 93 -1.61 -5.82 -20.21
C ALA A 93 -2.03 -4.43 -20.70
N LEU A 94 -2.27 -4.28 -22.00
CA LEU A 94 -2.74 -3.03 -22.60
C LEU A 94 -4.13 -2.66 -22.07
N THR A 95 -5.06 -3.61 -22.03
CA THR A 95 -6.43 -3.35 -21.54
C THR A 95 -6.47 -3.02 -20.05
N ILE A 96 -5.67 -3.70 -19.23
CA ILE A 96 -5.54 -3.38 -17.79
C ILE A 96 -4.90 -2.00 -17.61
N SER A 97 -3.82 -1.71 -18.34
CA SER A 97 -3.13 -0.42 -18.27
C SER A 97 -4.06 0.73 -18.67
N LEU A 98 -4.78 0.61 -19.78
CA LEU A 98 -5.72 1.64 -20.24
C LEU A 98 -6.89 1.82 -19.27
N ARG A 99 -7.46 0.73 -18.75
CA ARG A 99 -8.54 0.80 -17.74
C ARG A 99 -8.06 1.50 -16.46
N SER A 100 -6.87 1.13 -15.98
CA SER A 100 -6.27 1.74 -14.78
C SER A 100 -6.02 3.23 -14.98
N ASN A 101 -5.40 3.61 -16.11
CA ASN A 101 -5.11 5.01 -16.43
C ASN A 101 -6.40 5.83 -16.59
N SER A 102 -7.43 5.27 -17.23
CA SER A 102 -8.73 5.94 -17.34
C SER A 102 -9.36 6.21 -15.97
N ILE A 103 -9.39 5.22 -15.07
CA ILE A 103 -9.89 5.40 -13.70
C ILE A 103 -9.09 6.47 -12.97
N MET A 104 -7.76 6.43 -13.07
CA MET A 104 -6.90 7.41 -12.41
C MET A 104 -7.17 8.83 -12.91
N ILE A 105 -7.25 9.04 -14.22
CA ILE A 105 -7.55 10.34 -14.81
C ILE A 105 -8.93 10.83 -14.36
N THR A 106 -9.95 9.97 -14.35
CA THR A 106 -11.28 10.31 -13.86
C THR A 106 -11.26 10.68 -12.37
N VAL A 107 -10.54 9.94 -11.53
CA VAL A 107 -10.41 10.25 -10.10
C VAL A 107 -9.69 11.57 -9.89
N ILE A 108 -8.59 11.84 -10.62
CA ILE A 108 -7.87 13.11 -10.54
C ILE A 108 -8.75 14.27 -11.01
N ALA A 109 -9.45 14.11 -12.13
CA ALA A 109 -10.38 15.11 -12.64
C ALA A 109 -11.51 15.40 -11.63
N LEU A 110 -12.07 14.36 -11.00
CA LEU A 110 -13.12 14.50 -10.00
C LEU A 110 -12.62 15.24 -8.74
N LEU A 111 -11.46 14.85 -8.21
CA LEU A 111 -10.83 15.48 -7.05
C LEU A 111 -10.37 16.91 -7.34
N SER A 112 -10.00 17.22 -8.58
CA SER A 112 -9.57 18.55 -8.98
C SER A 112 -10.73 19.52 -9.22
N THR A 113 -11.88 19.02 -9.67
CA THR A 113 -13.04 19.86 -10.03
C THR A 113 -14.04 20.02 -8.87
N SER A 114 -14.05 19.07 -7.93
CA SER A 114 -15.02 19.07 -6.83
C SER A 114 -14.38 19.39 -5.49
N GLU A 115 -15.01 20.29 -4.72
CA GLU A 115 -14.65 20.45 -3.31
C GLU A 115 -14.98 19.19 -2.50
N ILE A 116 -14.16 18.89 -1.49
CA ILE A 116 -14.41 17.74 -0.60
C ILE A 116 -15.81 17.78 0.03
N LYS A 117 -16.35 18.98 0.27
CA LYS A 117 -17.65 19.16 0.92
C LYS A 117 -18.77 18.66 0.03
N ASN A 118 -18.64 18.89 -1.27
CA ASN A 118 -19.59 18.43 -2.28
C ASN A 118 -19.46 16.92 -2.47
N LEU A 119 -18.24 16.39 -2.44
CA LEU A 119 -18.00 14.94 -2.45
C LEU A 119 -18.59 14.24 -1.22
N LEU A 120 -18.41 14.81 -0.02
CA LEU A 120 -18.97 14.28 1.23
C LEU A 120 -20.51 14.35 1.24
N GLN A 121 -21.10 15.41 0.69
CA GLN A 121 -22.56 15.49 0.56
C GLN A 121 -23.10 14.52 -0.50
N ALA A 122 -22.35 14.29 -1.58
CA ALA A 122 -22.71 13.31 -2.61
C ALA A 122 -22.82 11.88 -2.03
N LEU A 123 -22.06 11.56 -0.98
CA LEU A 123 -22.18 10.29 -0.24
C LEU A 123 -23.57 10.04 0.35
N ASN A 124 -24.37 11.09 0.58
CA ASN A 124 -25.76 10.95 1.04
C ASN A 124 -26.63 10.23 -0.01
N TYR A 125 -26.34 10.41 -1.30
CA TYR A 125 -27.04 9.70 -2.39
C TYR A 125 -26.65 8.21 -2.47
N PHE A 126 -25.49 7.82 -1.92
CA PHE A 126 -25.04 6.44 -1.81
C PHE A 126 -25.63 5.69 -0.59
N LYS A 127 -26.72 6.21 0.00
CA LYS A 127 -27.43 5.63 1.17
C LYS A 127 -26.57 5.50 2.44
N LEU A 128 -25.47 6.27 2.55
CA LEU A 128 -24.67 6.30 3.76
C LEU A 128 -25.41 7.03 4.89
N PRO A 129 -25.30 6.57 6.15
CA PRO A 129 -25.99 7.20 7.26
C PRO A 129 -25.45 8.61 7.50
N LYS A 130 -26.34 9.60 7.66
CA LYS A 130 -26.00 11.02 7.85
C LYS A 130 -24.98 11.26 8.97
N LYS A 131 -25.04 10.46 10.05
CA LYS A 131 -24.07 10.52 11.16
C LYS A 131 -22.63 10.29 10.70
N LEU A 132 -22.41 9.36 9.78
CA LEU A 132 -21.08 9.03 9.26
C LEU A 132 -20.55 10.15 8.36
N ILE A 133 -21.41 10.76 7.54
CA ILE A 133 -21.05 11.91 6.69
C ILE A 133 -20.67 13.11 7.57
N LEU A 134 -21.47 13.40 8.60
CA LEU A 134 -21.19 14.47 9.56
C LEU A 134 -19.86 14.22 10.29
N LEU A 135 -19.64 13.00 10.77
CA LEU A 135 -18.40 12.61 11.42
C LEU A 135 -17.19 12.79 10.48
N ALA A 136 -17.31 12.36 9.22
CA ALA A 136 -16.26 12.56 8.21
C ALA A 136 -15.98 14.06 7.95
N PHE A 137 -17.02 14.90 7.96
CA PHE A 137 -16.86 16.36 7.84
C PHE A 137 -16.10 16.96 9.03
N PHE A 138 -16.41 16.53 10.26
CA PHE A 138 -15.66 16.93 11.45
C PHE A 138 -14.20 16.50 11.38
N PHE A 139 -13.92 15.26 10.99
CA PHE A 139 -12.55 14.77 10.81
C PHE A 139 -11.81 15.55 9.73
N TYR A 140 -12.43 15.81 8.58
CA TYR A 140 -11.84 16.64 7.53
C TYR A 140 -11.45 18.01 8.08
N ARG A 141 -12.36 18.71 8.77
CA ARG A 141 -12.06 20.02 9.38
C ARG A 141 -10.93 19.92 10.41
N TYR A 142 -10.92 18.86 11.22
CA TYR A 142 -9.92 18.64 12.25
C TYR A 142 -8.51 18.40 11.65
N ILE A 143 -8.40 17.70 10.52
CA ILE A 143 -7.11 17.49 9.83
C ILE A 143 -6.43 18.83 9.49
N PHE A 144 -7.18 19.86 9.07
CA PHE A 144 -6.58 21.19 8.82
C PHE A 144 -6.11 21.87 10.10
N VAL A 145 -6.84 21.70 11.20
CA VAL A 145 -6.45 22.24 12.51
C VAL A 145 -5.17 21.53 12.97
N LEU A 146 -5.13 20.20 12.91
CA LEU A 146 -3.94 19.42 13.21
C LEU A 146 -2.75 19.79 12.33
N LYS A 147 -2.96 20.00 11.03
CA LYS A 147 -1.89 20.42 10.11
C LYS A 147 -1.30 21.76 10.53
N LYS A 148 -2.13 22.71 10.95
CA LYS A 148 -1.67 24.01 11.47
C LYS A 148 -0.85 23.85 12.74
N GLU A 149 -1.33 23.04 13.68
CA GLU A 149 -0.63 22.80 14.94
C GLU A 149 0.70 22.06 14.73
N LEU A 150 0.72 21.03 13.88
CA LEU A 150 1.94 20.32 13.51
C LEU A 150 2.95 21.26 12.85
N THR A 151 2.49 22.15 11.96
CA THR A 151 3.37 23.14 11.33
C THR A 151 3.94 24.12 12.37
N LYS A 152 3.13 24.52 13.36
CA LYS A 152 3.56 25.40 14.45
C LYS A 152 4.62 24.73 15.32
N LEU A 153 4.40 23.47 15.70
CA LEU A 153 5.35 22.67 16.48
C LEU A 153 6.67 22.45 15.71
N LEU A 154 6.58 22.09 14.42
CA LEU A 154 7.77 21.90 13.58
C LEU A 154 8.56 23.21 13.38
N ARG A 155 7.89 24.36 13.31
CA ARG A 155 8.55 25.68 13.26
C ARG A 155 9.23 26.02 14.59
N ALA A 156 8.57 25.76 15.72
CA ALA A 156 9.14 25.98 17.05
C ALA A 156 10.38 25.09 17.30
N GLN A 157 10.36 23.85 16.81
CA GLN A 157 11.51 22.93 16.87
C GLN A 157 12.68 23.40 16.01
N LYS A 158 12.42 23.92 14.79
CA LYS A 158 13.46 24.44 13.89
C LYS A 158 14.12 25.73 14.37
N LEU A 159 13.40 26.55 15.14
CA LEU A 159 13.92 27.79 15.73
C LEU A 159 14.78 27.55 16.98
N GLY A 160 15.07 26.29 17.33
CA GLY A 160 16.07 25.93 18.35
C GLY A 160 15.66 26.17 19.80
N ASP A 161 14.50 26.79 20.07
CA ASP A 161 14.12 27.18 21.44
C ASP A 161 12.97 26.35 22.05
N PHE A 162 12.67 25.17 21.49
CA PHE A 162 11.78 24.21 22.16
C PHE A 162 12.59 23.24 23.00
N ARG A 163 13.11 23.73 24.14
CA ARG A 163 13.58 22.86 25.22
C ARG A 163 12.47 21.87 25.57
N ILE A 164 12.84 20.59 25.59
CA ILE A 164 12.05 19.39 25.89
C ILE A 164 11.23 19.48 27.22
N ASN A 165 11.45 20.51 28.04
CA ASN A 165 10.75 20.77 29.29
C ASN A 165 9.26 21.17 29.18
N GLN A 166 8.71 21.48 28.00
CA GLN A 166 7.27 21.73 27.87
C GLN A 166 6.44 20.48 27.56
N LEU A 167 7.06 19.40 27.06
CA LEU A 167 6.37 18.13 26.83
C LEU A 167 5.93 17.46 28.15
N SER A 168 6.66 17.68 29.25
CA SER A 168 6.25 17.18 30.58
C SER A 168 5.06 17.95 31.16
N LYS A 169 4.88 19.24 30.81
CA LYS A 169 3.71 20.02 31.23
C LYS A 169 2.44 19.68 30.44
N LEU A 170 2.58 19.32 29.16
CA LEU A 170 1.44 18.90 28.33
C LEU A 170 0.98 17.47 28.65
N THR A 171 1.87 16.54 29.01
CA THR A 171 1.45 15.22 29.51
C THR A 171 0.79 15.30 30.88
N GLN A 172 1.16 16.26 31.74
CA GLN A 172 0.47 16.48 33.02
C GLN A 172 -0.91 17.14 32.85
N ALA A 173 -1.13 17.93 31.80
CA ALA A 173 -2.43 18.56 31.52
C ALA A 173 -3.44 17.63 30.79
N MET A 174 -2.98 16.50 30.23
CA MET A 174 -3.81 15.53 29.51
C MET A 174 -4.23 14.31 30.37
N VAL A 175 -3.82 14.26 31.64
CA VAL A 175 -4.16 13.19 32.60
C VAL A 175 -5.15 13.69 33.67
N ILE A 176 -6.09 14.56 33.30
CA ILE A 176 -7.26 14.86 34.13
C ILE A 176 -8.51 14.49 33.34
#